data_AF-A0A0R2PD26-F1
#
_entry.id   AF-A0A0R2PD26-F1
#
_cell.length_a   1.000
_cell.length_b   1.000
_cell.length_c   1.000
_cell.angle_alpha   90.00
_cell.angle_beta   90.00
_cell.angle_gamma   90.00
#
_symmetry.space_group_name_H-M   'P 1'
#
loop_
_entity.id
_entity.type
_entity.pdbx_description
1 polymer ?
#
loop_
_entity_poly.entity_id
_entity_poly.type
_entity_poly.pdbx_seq_one_letter_code
_entity_poly.pdbx_strand_id
1 'polypeptide(L)'
;MTTETHSSTEHGMSNAGYVKIALILAAITALEVATYYVDFGPLFMPALMIMMVVKFVVVVSYFMHLKFDNKLFTWVFYAGLFLAVGVYALALATFHFFS
;
A
#
# COMPACT_ATOMS: atom_id res chain seq x y z
N MET A 1 -28.69 -41.45 6.61
CA MET A 1 -28.43 -40.09 7.09
C MET A 1 -26.95 -40.02 7.45
N THR A 2 -26.11 -39.71 6.47
CA THR A 2 -24.64 -39.69 6.61
C THR A 2 -24.20 -38.26 6.87
N THR A 3 -23.59 -38.05 8.04
CA THR A 3 -23.02 -36.78 8.47
C THR A 3 -21.81 -36.44 7.60
N GLU A 4 -22.01 -35.55 6.63
CA GLU A 4 -20.95 -34.92 5.85
C GLU A 4 -20.15 -33.99 6.79
N THR A 5 -19.12 -34.56 7.41
CA THR A 5 -18.10 -33.81 8.15
C THR A 5 -17.24 -33.08 7.12
N HIS A 6 -17.63 -31.85 6.77
CA HIS A 6 -16.84 -30.96 5.93
C HIS A 6 -15.55 -30.57 6.67
N SER A 7 -14.54 -31.43 6.53
CA SER A 7 -13.16 -31.21 6.94
C SER A 7 -12.37 -30.83 5.69
N SER A 8 -12.38 -29.54 5.36
CA SER A 8 -11.53 -28.97 4.31
C SER A 8 -10.55 -28.00 4.96
N THR A 9 -9.42 -28.56 5.38
CA THR A 9 -8.18 -27.86 5.68
C THR A 9 -7.71 -27.12 4.42
N GLU A 10 -8.07 -25.85 4.26
CA GLU A 10 -7.53 -25.01 3.18
C GLU A 10 -6.19 -24.41 3.59
N HIS A 11 -5.11 -24.97 3.02
CA HIS A 11 -3.76 -24.42 2.98
C HIS A 11 -3.68 -23.22 2.02
N GLY A 12 -4.34 -22.12 2.37
CA GLY A 12 -4.12 -20.79 1.80
C GLY A 12 -4.09 -19.82 2.97
N MET A 13 -3.31 -18.75 2.91
CA MET A 13 -3.31 -17.75 3.98
C MET A 13 -4.75 -17.29 4.24
N SER A 14 -5.31 -17.68 5.39
CA SER A 14 -6.72 -17.47 5.71
C SER A 14 -7.10 -16.01 5.47
N ASN A 15 -8.27 -15.77 4.88
CA ASN A 15 -8.87 -14.45 4.66
C ASN A 15 -8.73 -13.51 5.88
N ALA A 16 -8.69 -14.08 7.10
CA ALA A 16 -8.43 -13.38 8.35
C ALA A 16 -7.10 -12.59 8.38
N GLY A 17 -6.06 -13.05 7.66
CA GLY A 17 -4.79 -12.34 7.51
C GLY A 17 -4.98 -11.02 6.77
N TYR A 18 -5.55 -11.05 5.57
CA TYR A 18 -5.84 -9.85 4.79
C TYR A 18 -6.74 -8.85 5.52
N VAL A 19 -7.75 -9.35 6.25
CA VAL A 19 -8.64 -8.50 7.08
C VAL A 19 -7.87 -7.80 8.20
N LYS A 20 -6.87 -8.44 8.81
CA LYS A 20 -6.01 -7.78 9.82
C LYS A 20 -5.17 -6.66 9.21
N ILE A 21 -4.59 -6.86 8.01
CA ILE A 21 -3.86 -5.78 7.32
C ILE A 21 -4.82 -4.65 6.94
N ALA A 22 -6.04 -4.96 6.51
CA ALA A 22 -7.09 -3.97 6.24
C ALA A 22 -7.38 -3.10 7.46
N LEU A 23 -7.54 -3.71 8.63
CA LEU A 23 -7.77 -2.99 9.88
C LEU A 23 -6.59 -2.09 10.27
N ILE A 24 -5.35 -2.55 10.08
CA ILE A 24 -4.16 -1.73 10.32
C ILE A 24 -4.14 -0.52 9.38
N LEU A 25 -4.41 -0.73 8.09
CA LEU A 25 -4.48 0.33 7.09
C LEU A 25 -5.58 1.35 7.42
N ALA A 26 -6.74 0.86 7.85
CA ALA A 26 -7.85 1.69 8.30
C ALA A 26 -7.46 2.49 9.55
N ALA A 27 -6.76 1.90 10.51
CA ALA A 27 -6.27 2.58 11.70
C ALA A 27 -5.24 3.69 11.36
N ILE A 28 -4.29 3.42 10.46
CA ILE A 28 -3.34 4.43 9.96
C ILE A 28 -4.08 5.57 9.27
N THR A 29 -5.16 5.26 8.54
CA THR A 29 -5.98 6.28 7.85
C THR A 29 -6.81 7.09 8.83
N ALA A 30 -7.41 6.46 9.86
CA ALA A 30 -8.08 7.17 10.94
C ALA A 30 -7.12 8.07 11.72
N LEU A 31 -5.88 7.62 11.96
CA LEU A 31 -4.86 8.43 12.60
C LEU A 31 -4.47 9.63 11.73
N GLU A 32 -4.32 9.44 10.42
CA GLU A 32 -4.10 10.55 9.48
C GLU A 32 -5.24 11.58 9.54
N VAL A 33 -6.49 11.13 9.44
CA VAL A 33 -7.66 12.00 9.55
C VAL A 33 -7.68 12.73 10.90
N ALA A 34 -7.37 12.03 12.00
CA ALA A 34 -7.28 12.64 13.32
C ALA A 34 -6.17 13.70 13.40
N THR A 35 -5.06 13.52 12.68
CA THR A 35 -4.02 14.56 12.61
C THR A 35 -4.46 15.82 11.87
N TYR A 36 -5.48 15.78 11.00
CA TYR A 36 -6.08 17.01 10.46
C TYR A 36 -6.88 17.80 11.52
N TYR A 37 -7.37 17.12 12.55
CA TYR A 37 -8.12 17.77 13.64
C TYR A 37 -7.23 18.29 14.77
N VAL A 38 -5.94 17.93 14.78
CA VAL A 38 -4.97 18.32 15.80
C VAL A 38 -3.77 18.95 15.11
N ASP A 39 -3.54 20.25 15.34
CA ASP A 39 -2.41 20.95 14.74
C ASP A 39 -1.06 20.47 15.29
N PHE A 40 -0.36 19.65 14.49
CA PHE A 40 1.00 19.18 14.80
C PHE A 40 2.12 20.14 14.33
N GLY A 41 1.76 21.38 13.99
CA GLY A 41 2.72 22.42 13.59
C GLY A 41 3.48 22.06 12.29
N PRO A 42 4.72 22.56 12.10
CA PRO A 42 5.48 22.39 10.85
C PRO A 42 5.78 20.95 10.46
N LEU A 43 5.71 20.01 11.42
CA LEU A 43 5.99 18.60 11.19
C LEU A 43 4.81 17.83 10.57
N PHE A 44 3.64 18.46 10.48
CA PHE A 44 2.43 17.86 9.91
C PHE A 44 2.61 17.41 8.46
N MET A 45 3.12 18.31 7.60
CA MET A 45 3.35 18.03 6.18
C MET A 45 4.28 16.82 5.92
N PRO A 46 5.50 16.74 6.51
CA PRO A 46 6.35 15.57 6.29
C PRO A 46 5.77 14.30 6.91
N ALA A 47 5.08 14.38 8.06
CA ALA A 47 4.43 13.22 8.67
C ALA A 47 3.32 12.63 7.79
N LEU A 48 2.48 13.49 7.18
CA LEU A 48 1.45 13.07 6.23
C LEU A 48 2.05 12.39 4.99
N MET A 49 3.10 12.98 4.41
CA MET A 49 3.81 12.39 3.27
C MET A 49 4.32 10.97 3.56
N ILE A 50 4.94 10.77 4.74
CA ILE A 50 5.43 9.46 5.16
C ILE A 50 4.26 8.48 5.34
N MET A 51 3.18 8.88 6.01
CA MET A 51 1.98 8.06 6.19
C MET A 51 1.37 7.65 4.84
N MET A 52 1.39 8.53 3.84
CA MET A 52 0.90 8.25 2.49
C MET A 52 1.74 7.16 1.80
N VAL A 53 3.07 7.29 1.84
CA VAL A 53 4.00 6.30 1.25
C VAL A 53 3.86 4.95 1.94
N VAL A 54 3.78 4.93 3.28
CA VAL A 54 3.61 3.70 4.06
C VAL A 54 2.33 2.98 3.65
N LYS A 55 1.21 3.70 3.57
CA LYS A 55 -0.08 3.10 3.14
C LYS A 55 -0.01 2.56 1.73
N PHE A 56 0.60 3.30 0.82
CA PHE A 56 0.82 2.84 -0.56
C PHE A 56 1.59 1.51 -0.60
N VAL A 57 2.72 1.42 0.11
CA VAL A 57 3.54 0.18 0.15
C VAL A 57 2.76 -0.98 0.77
N VAL A 58 2.02 -0.74 1.86
CA VAL A 58 1.21 -1.79 2.51
C VAL A 58 0.12 -2.31 1.57
N VAL A 59 -0.58 -1.42 0.85
CA VAL A 59 -1.62 -1.80 -0.13
C VAL A 59 -1.02 -2.61 -1.27
N VAL A 60 0.07 -2.14 -1.87
CA VAL A 60 0.74 -2.83 -2.98
C VAL A 60 1.26 -4.20 -2.54
N SER A 61 1.88 -4.28 -1.35
CA SER A 61 2.48 -5.53 -0.87
C SER A 61 1.44 -6.58 -0.50
N TYR A 62 0.36 -6.19 0.19
CA TYR A 62 -0.60 -7.12 0.77
C TYR A 62 -1.92 -7.22 0.01
N PHE A 63 -2.49 -6.11 -0.47
CA PHE A 63 -3.80 -6.12 -1.15
C PHE A 63 -3.69 -6.40 -2.65
N MET A 64 -2.60 -6.00 -3.31
CA MET A 64 -2.34 -6.38 -4.70
C MET A 64 -1.78 -7.81 -4.85
N HIS A 65 -1.78 -8.61 -3.78
CA HIS A 65 -1.35 -10.02 -3.77
C HIS A 65 0.15 -10.26 -4.02
N LEU A 66 0.94 -9.21 -4.32
CA LEU A 66 2.36 -9.29 -4.69
C LEU A 66 3.27 -10.03 -3.69
N LYS A 67 2.96 -9.98 -2.39
CA LYS A 67 3.72 -10.72 -1.36
C LYS A 67 3.47 -12.23 -1.37
N PHE A 68 2.33 -12.68 -1.92
CA PHE A 68 1.95 -14.08 -2.04
C PHE A 68 2.11 -14.62 -3.47
N ASP A 69 2.31 -13.71 -4.42
CA ASP A 69 2.55 -14.03 -5.83
C ASP A 69 4.03 -14.15 -6.16
N ASN A 70 4.32 -14.58 -7.39
CA ASN A 70 5.69 -14.77 -7.86
C ASN A 70 6.46 -13.43 -7.89
N LYS A 71 7.74 -13.44 -7.49
CA LYS A 71 8.62 -12.25 -7.41
C LYS A 71 8.69 -11.43 -8.71
N LEU A 72 8.36 -12.04 -9.85
CA LEU A 72 8.19 -11.38 -11.15
C LEU A 72 7.19 -10.21 -11.12
N PHE A 73 6.01 -10.40 -10.52
CA PHE A 73 4.99 -9.33 -10.47
C PHE A 73 5.46 -8.15 -9.61
N THR A 74 6.17 -8.45 -8.51
CA THR A 74 6.75 -7.41 -7.66
C THR A 74 7.80 -6.61 -8.45
N TRP A 75 8.65 -7.30 -9.22
CA TRP A 75 9.70 -6.66 -10.01
C TRP A 75 9.12 -5.77 -11.14
N VAL A 76 8.13 -6.27 -11.88
CA VAL A 76 7.44 -5.49 -12.93
C VAL A 76 6.74 -4.26 -12.35
N PHE A 77 6.11 -4.38 -11.18
CA PHE A 77 5.48 -3.24 -10.51
C PHE A 77 6.51 -2.18 -10.11
N TYR A 78 7.62 -2.57 -9.47
CA TYR A 78 8.68 -1.64 -9.10
C TYR A 78 9.37 -1.00 -10.32
N ALA A 79 9.55 -1.75 -11.40
CA ALA A 79 10.05 -1.22 -12.67
C ALA A 79 9.10 -0.16 -13.25
N GLY A 80 7.78 -0.42 -13.23
CA GLY A 80 6.76 0.55 -13.63
C GLY A 80 6.73 1.79 -12.74
N LEU A 81 6.84 1.62 -11.42
CA LEU A 81 6.91 2.73 -10.46
C LEU A 81 8.14 3.60 -10.69
N PHE A 82 9.31 2.98 -10.88
CA PHE A 82 10.55 3.70 -11.18
C PHE A 82 10.45 4.45 -12.51
N LEU A 83 9.89 3.81 -13.54
CA LEU A 83 9.68 4.43 -14.84
C LEU A 83 8.70 5.61 -14.75
N ALA A 84 7.60 5.48 -14.01
CA ALA A 84 6.64 6.56 -13.82
C ALA A 84 7.27 7.78 -13.12
N VAL A 85 8.02 7.55 -12.03
CA VAL A 85 8.75 8.61 -11.33
C VAL A 85 9.81 9.24 -12.23
N GLY A 86 10.55 8.44 -12.99
CA GLY A 86 11.58 8.90 -13.92
C GLY A 86 11.02 9.77 -15.04
N VAL A 87 9.94 9.33 -15.70
CA VAL A 87 9.25 10.10 -16.75
C VAL A 87 8.69 11.39 -16.19
N TYR A 88 8.09 11.36 -15.00
CA TYR A 88 7.57 12.57 -14.34
C TYR A 88 8.69 13.56 -14.01
N ALA A 89 9.81 13.08 -13.46
CA ALA A 89 10.98 13.92 -13.17
C ALA A 89 11.59 14.52 -14.45
N LEU A 90 11.70 13.73 -15.53
CA LEU A 90 12.17 14.20 -16.84
C LEU A 90 11.23 15.26 -17.43
N ALA A 91 9.92 15.06 -17.32
CA ALA A 91 8.94 16.04 -17.77
C ALA A 91 9.09 17.35 -16.98
N LEU A 92 9.16 17.29 -15.64
CA LEU A 92 9.40 18.46 -14.80
C LEU A 92 10.72 19.17 -15.14
N ALA A 93 11.81 18.41 -15.33
CA ALA A 93 13.09 18.97 -15.74
C ALA A 93 12.97 19.71 -17.08
N THR A 94 12.27 19.12 -18.06
CA THR A 94 12.06 19.74 -19.37
C THR A 94 11.25 21.03 -19.27
N PHE A 95 10.14 21.05 -18.53
CA PHE A 95 9.31 22.25 -18.39
C PHE A 95 9.95 23.34 -17.54
N HIS A 96 10.73 22.99 -16.51
CA HIS A 96 11.41 23.96 -15.65
C HIS A 96 12.69 24.53 -16.25
N PHE A 97 13.40 23.79 -17.13
CA PHE A 97 14.59 24.32 -17.83
C PHE A 97 14.25 25.13 -19.10
N PHE A 98 13.04 24.99 -19.66
CA PHE A 98 12.61 25.72 -20.86
C PHE A 98 11.65 26.90 -20.56
N SER A 99 11.50 27.29 -19.30
CA SER A 99 10.86 28.55 -18.87
C SER A 99 11.85 29.44 -18.16
#